data_AF-A0A8T1KPY6-F1
#
_entry.id   AF-A0A8T1KPY6-F1
#
_cell.length_a   1.000
_cell.length_b   1.000
_cell.length_c   1.000
_cell.angle_alpha   90.00
_cell.angle_beta   90.00
_cell.angle_gamma   90.00
#
_symmetry.space_group_name_H-M   'P 1'
#
loop_
_entity.id
_entity.type
_entity.pdbx_description
1 polymer ?
#
loop_
_entity_poly.entity_id
_entity_poly.type
_entity_poly.pdbx_seq_one_letter_code
_entity_poly.pdbx_strand_id
1 'polypeptide(L)'
;MDAATTTRRTKNLTREESQLVVTNLLKTSENGKLKRGTIAAVAAECRVTASTVSRVWKRAKTEAARTGSYVAFSRKYLSGRR
;
A
#
# COMPACT_ATOMS: atom_id res chain seq x y z
N MET A 1 20.06 23.56 8.11
CA MET A 1 19.70 23.64 6.67
C MET A 1 19.30 22.23 6.26
N ASP A 2 18.07 21.84 6.58
CA ASP A 2 17.61 20.46 6.45
C ASP A 2 17.45 20.02 5.00
N ALA A 3 18.02 18.85 4.73
CA ALA A 3 18.26 18.30 3.41
C ALA A 3 16.97 18.07 2.63
N ALA A 4 16.90 18.69 1.45
CA ALA A 4 15.92 18.39 0.42
C ALA A 4 15.99 16.90 0.04
N THR A 5 15.10 16.10 0.63
CA THR A 5 14.91 14.71 0.24
C THR A 5 14.10 14.69 -1.05
N THR A 6 14.80 14.85 -2.17
CA THR A 6 14.30 14.60 -3.51
C THR A 6 13.71 13.19 -3.54
N THR A 7 12.39 13.12 -3.42
CA THR A 7 11.62 11.89 -3.52
C THR A 7 11.75 11.40 -4.96
N ARG A 8 12.75 10.55 -5.21
CA ARG A 8 12.87 9.82 -6.48
C ARG A 8 11.52 9.16 -6.71
N ARG A 9 10.88 9.43 -7.86
CA ARG A 9 9.61 8.84 -8.28
C ARG A 9 9.70 7.33 -8.07
N THR A 10 9.08 6.86 -6.99
CA THR A 10 9.09 5.44 -6.63
C THR A 10 8.42 4.68 -7.75
N LYS A 11 9.10 3.65 -8.27
CA LYS A 11 8.53 2.71 -9.25
C LYS A 11 7.09 2.41 -8.86
N ASN A 12 6.18 2.50 -9.82
CA ASN A 12 4.79 2.10 -9.60
C ASN A 12 4.82 0.64 -9.11
N LEU A 13 4.32 0.39 -7.90
CA LEU A 13 4.19 -0.98 -7.40
C LEU A 13 3.35 -1.78 -8.40
N THR A 14 3.86 -2.95 -8.79
CA THR A 14 3.08 -3.89 -9.59
C THR A 14 1.89 -4.41 -8.77
N ARG A 15 0.97 -5.10 -9.43
CA ARG A 15 -0.20 -5.69 -8.76
C ARG A 15 0.27 -6.71 -7.71
N GLU A 16 1.29 -7.48 -8.04
CA GLU A 16 1.88 -8.53 -7.21
C GLU A 16 2.53 -7.92 -5.97
N GLU A 17 3.35 -6.87 -6.13
CA GLU A 17 3.98 -6.16 -5.01
C GLU A 17 2.93 -5.52 -4.09
N SER A 18 1.88 -4.93 -4.68
CA SER A 18 0.79 -4.33 -3.91
C SER A 18 -0.01 -5.38 -3.15
N GLN A 19 -0.23 -6.57 -3.73
CA GLN A 19 -0.92 -7.68 -3.08
C GLN A 19 -0.07 -8.28 -1.96
N LEU A 20 1.25 -8.35 -2.13
CA LEU A 20 2.18 -8.78 -1.08
C LEU A 20 2.12 -7.83 0.12
N VAL A 21 2.15 -6.51 -0.12
CA VAL A 21 1.97 -5.49 0.93
C VAL A 21 0.63 -5.67 1.66
N VAL A 22 -0.48 -5.85 0.92
CA VAL A 22 -1.79 -6.09 1.55
C VAL A 22 -1.80 -7.37 2.38
N THR A 23 -1.18 -8.44 1.89
CA THR A 23 -1.11 -9.73 2.60
C THR A 23 -0.31 -9.60 3.90
N ASN A 24 0.85 -8.94 3.87
CA ASN A 24 1.65 -8.71 5.08
C ASN A 24 0.93 -7.80 6.09
N LEU A 25 0.24 -6.77 5.60
CA LEU A 25 -0.60 -5.91 6.44
C LEU A 25 -1.77 -6.69 7.06
N LEU A 26 -2.41 -7.60 6.32
CA LEU A 26 -3.51 -8.40 6.84
C LEU A 26 -3.05 -9.36 7.93
N LYS A 27 -1.90 -10.03 7.75
CA LYS A 27 -1.30 -10.91 8.77
C LYS A 27 -1.02 -10.19 10.09
N THR A 28 -0.72 -8.90 10.02
CA THR A 28 -0.38 -8.06 11.18
C THR A 28 -1.56 -7.20 11.65
N SER A 29 -2.67 -7.19 10.91
CA SER A 29 -3.88 -6.46 11.27
C SER A 29 -4.75 -7.31 12.18
N GLU A 30 -5.31 -6.70 13.21
CA GLU A 30 -6.34 -7.30 14.05
C GLU A 30 -7.63 -6.55 13.77
N ASN A 31 -8.66 -7.28 13.31
CA ASN A 31 -9.99 -6.73 13.02
C ASN A 31 -9.98 -5.51 12.07
N GLY A 32 -9.12 -5.53 11.04
CA GLY A 32 -8.98 -4.45 10.06
C GLY A 32 -8.25 -3.20 10.57
N LYS A 33 -7.68 -3.26 11.78
CA LYS A 33 -6.84 -2.20 12.36
C LYS A 33 -5.39 -2.63 12.36
N LEU A 34 -4.51 -1.73 11.95
CA LEU A 34 -3.06 -1.93 12.01
C LEU A 34 -2.52 -1.42 13.34
N LYS A 35 -1.59 -2.15 13.94
CA LYS A 35 -0.85 -1.67 15.11
C LYS A 35 0.05 -0.48 14.72
N ARG A 36 0.37 0.36 15.71
CA ARG A 36 1.29 1.49 15.50
C ARG A 36 2.65 0.93 15.08
N GLY A 37 3.22 1.48 14.01
CA GLY A 37 4.52 1.03 13.47
C GLY A 37 4.44 -0.07 12.41
N THR A 38 3.32 -0.78 12.27
CA THR A 38 3.16 -1.85 11.26
C THR A 38 3.42 -1.35 9.84
N ILE A 39 2.94 -0.14 9.51
CA ILE A 39 3.18 0.46 8.18
C ILE A 39 4.67 0.66 7.92
N ALA A 40 5.44 1.07 8.93
CA ALA A 40 6.88 1.30 8.80
C ALA A 40 7.65 -0.02 8.68
N ALA A 41 7.26 -1.05 9.44
CA ALA A 41 7.84 -2.39 9.35
C ALA A 41 7.63 -2.99 7.94
N VAL A 42 6.38 -3.02 7.46
CA VAL A 42 6.07 -3.54 6.11
C VAL A 42 6.73 -2.69 5.01
N ALA A 43 6.85 -1.38 5.22
CA ALA A 43 7.57 -0.51 4.29
C ALA A 43 9.05 -0.89 4.15
N ALA A 44 9.72 -1.19 5.27
CA ALA A 44 11.11 -1.64 5.28
C ALA A 44 11.26 -3.01 4.60
N GLU A 45 10.39 -3.97 4.93
CA GLU A 45 10.38 -5.32 4.33
C GLU A 45 10.20 -5.28 2.81
N CYS A 46 9.25 -4.49 2.32
CA CYS A 46 8.94 -4.38 0.91
C CYS A 46 9.81 -3.34 0.18
N ARG A 47 10.78 -2.69 0.86
CA ARG A 47 11.62 -1.61 0.32
C ARG A 47 10.83 -0.48 -0.37
N VAL A 48 9.69 -0.12 0.21
CA VAL A 48 8.79 0.94 -0.27
C VAL A 48 8.67 2.05 0.77
N THR A 49 8.14 3.20 0.37
CA THR A 49 7.85 4.26 1.33
C THR A 49 6.61 3.91 2.18
N ALA A 50 6.63 4.32 3.45
CA ALA A 50 5.46 4.21 4.34
C ALA A 50 4.21 4.88 3.73
N SER A 51 4.39 5.99 3.00
CA SER A 51 3.33 6.69 2.27
C SER A 51 2.70 5.84 1.16
N THR A 52 3.47 4.95 0.53
CA THR A 52 2.97 4.00 -0.46
C THR A 52 2.17 2.89 0.22
N VAL A 53 2.70 2.29 1.29
CA VAL A 53 2.01 1.25 2.08
C VAL A 53 0.68 1.77 2.63
N SER A 54 0.67 2.98 3.19
CA SER A 54 -0.56 3.64 3.69
C SER A 54 -1.61 3.83 2.58
N ARG A 55 -1.18 4.27 1.39
CA ARG A 55 -2.08 4.40 0.23
C ARG A 55 -2.64 3.06 -0.24
N VAL A 56 -1.80 2.02 -0.30
CA VAL A 56 -2.23 0.65 -0.65
C VAL A 56 -3.25 0.14 0.35
N TRP A 57 -2.99 0.29 1.66
CA TRP A 57 -3.91 -0.12 2.71
C TRP A 57 -5.26 0.59 2.64
N LYS A 58 -5.26 1.92 2.46
CA LYS A 58 -6.50 2.69 2.30
C LYS A 58 -7.34 2.17 1.13
N ARG A 59 -6.71 1.89 -0.01
CA ARG A 59 -7.39 1.32 -1.19
C ARG A 59 -7.93 -0.07 -0.91
N ALA A 60 -7.14 -0.95 -0.29
CA ALA A 60 -7.56 -2.30 0.06
C ALA A 60 -8.79 -2.28 0.98
N LYS A 61 -8.85 -1.35 1.95
CA LYS A 61 -10.04 -1.16 2.79
C LYS A 61 -11.25 -0.65 2.01
N THR A 62 -11.07 0.31 1.11
CA THR A 62 -12.16 0.80 0.26
C THR A 62 -12.73 -0.32 -0.61
N GLU A 63 -11.88 -1.17 -1.18
CA GLU A 63 -12.33 -2.31 -1.98
C GLU A 63 -12.94 -3.43 -1.13
N ALA A 64 -12.41 -3.68 0.06
CA ALA A 64 -13.02 -4.60 1.01
C ALA A 64 -14.42 -4.13 1.45
N ALA A 65 -14.62 -2.82 1.64
CA ALA A 65 -15.94 -2.27 1.92
C ALA A 65 -16.92 -2.43 0.73
N ARG A 66 -16.41 -2.49 -0.51
CA ARG A 66 -17.21 -2.62 -1.74
C ARG A 66 -17.51 -4.07 -2.12
N THR A 67 -16.55 -4.96 -1.95
CA THR A 67 -16.57 -6.34 -2.48
C THR A 67 -16.40 -7.42 -1.41
N GLY A 68 -16.16 -7.04 -0.16
CA GLY A 68 -15.82 -7.97 0.92
C GLY A 68 -14.39 -8.50 0.88
N SER A 69 -13.59 -8.14 -0.13
CA SER A 69 -12.25 -8.68 -0.35
C SER A 69 -11.15 -7.61 -0.33
N TYR A 70 -10.05 -7.87 0.38
CA TYR A 70 -8.88 -7.01 0.42
C TYR A 70 -7.97 -7.26 -0.79
N VAL A 71 -8.24 -6.56 -1.88
CA VAL A 71 -7.48 -6.66 -3.13
C VAL A 71 -6.78 -5.35 -3.47
N ALA A 72 -5.51 -5.44 -3.85
CA ALA A 72 -4.73 -4.29 -4.29
C ALA A 72 -4.87 -4.09 -5.79
N PHE A 73 -5.85 -3.29 -6.23
CA PHE A 73 -5.94 -2.91 -7.64
C PHE A 73 -4.95 -1.79 -7.97
N SER A 74 -4.06 -2.04 -8.94
CA SER A 74 -3.33 -0.98 -9.61
C SER A 74 -4.29 -0.21 -10.51
N ARG A 75 -4.48 1.10 -10.26
CA ARG A 75 -5.38 1.96 -11.05
C ARG A 75 -4.99 2.08 -12.53
N LYS A 76 -3.83 1.56 -12.93
CA LYS A 76 -3.34 1.66 -14.32
C LYS A 76 -4.25 0.97 -15.34
N TYR A 77 -5.03 -0.04 -14.92
CA TYR A 77 -5.94 -0.76 -15.80
C TYR A 77 -7.39 -0.23 -15.79
N LEU A 78 -7.69 0.76 -14.94
CA LEU A 78 -9.02 1.40 -14.89
C LEU A 78 -8.99 2.85 -15.36
N SER A 79 -7.82 3.48 -15.45
CA SER A 79 -7.69 4.79 -16.08
C SER A 79 -7.48 4.61 -17.57
N GLY A 80 -8.57 4.50 -18.32
CA GLY A 80 -8.60 4.99 -19.69
C GLY A 80 -8.25 6.48 -19.66
N ARG A 81 -6.95 6.80 -19.78
CA ARG A 81 -6.50 8.16 -20.08
C ARG A 81 -6.53 8.25 -21.60
N ARG A 82 -7.61 8.84 -22.12
CA ARG A 82 -7.74 9.27 -23.51
C ARG A 82 -6.95 10.57 -23.70
#